data_AF-A0A934ZPB8-F1
#
_entry.id   AF-A0A934ZPB8-F1
#
_cell.length_a   1.000
_cell.length_b   1.000
_cell.length_c   1.000
_cell.angle_alpha   90.00
_cell.angle_beta   90.00
_cell.angle_gamma   90.00
#
_symmetry.space_group_name_H-M   'P 1'
#
loop_
_entity.id
_entity.type
_entity.pdbx_description
1 polymer ?
#
loop_
_entity_poly.entity_id
_entity_poly.type
_entity_poly.pdbx_seq_one_letter_code
_entity_poly.pdbx_strand_id
1 'polypeptide(L)'
;MPTTQRCDEPDNSCNRPFLQSTTPLSALRHPDPMLRVAEGTPVDARNLQVTAYDELDETMDGDLGTVYVQETIPVGTSTDPFLPCPLLPDGLARVCGISTFNTQFSPLAYRPKIGDLVDMSGGQYDEFDCSGVCGSPPQPFPDGRFLPQVREPTIRSAGVAPLPAPVRVTVQDLMTHNAALIGVLVEVSNVTAVGPADRRGEIQITADRNGPKLTQEMTAIPGVAAGTQWSRIVGVVSYFYGPKLIPRSVADLTPAG
;
A
#
# COMPACT_ATOMS: atom_id res chain seq x y z
N MET A 1 -28.11 -20.25 -1.30
CA MET A 1 -26.77 -19.82 -0.85
C MET A 1 -26.67 -18.35 -1.15
N PRO A 2 -26.37 -17.46 -0.18
CA PRO A 2 -26.23 -16.05 -0.50
C PRO A 2 -24.88 -15.85 -1.21
N THR A 3 -24.94 -15.54 -2.50
CA THR A 3 -23.79 -15.02 -3.26
C THR A 3 -23.44 -13.65 -2.70
N THR A 4 -22.28 -13.53 -2.07
CA THR A 4 -21.68 -12.25 -1.67
C THR A 4 -21.31 -11.48 -2.94
N GLN A 5 -22.25 -10.68 -3.46
CA GLN A 5 -22.04 -9.79 -4.59
C GLN A 5 -21.08 -8.66 -4.21
N ARG A 6 -20.17 -8.36 -5.14
CA ARG A 6 -19.03 -7.46 -4.96
C ARG A 6 -19.29 -6.14 -5.69
N CYS A 7 -19.24 -5.01 -4.98
CA CYS A 7 -19.46 -3.68 -5.59
C CYS A 7 -18.33 -3.21 -6.52
N ASP A 8 -17.24 -3.98 -6.61
CA ASP A 8 -16.10 -3.80 -7.51
C ASP A 8 -16.18 -4.67 -8.78
N GLU A 9 -17.25 -5.45 -8.98
CA GLU A 9 -17.44 -6.21 -10.22
C GLU A 9 -17.90 -5.31 -11.39
N PRO A 10 -17.39 -5.55 -12.62
CA PRO A 10 -17.70 -4.73 -13.80
C PRO A 10 -19.17 -4.79 -14.27
N ASP A 11 -20.02 -5.59 -13.61
CA ASP A 11 -21.42 -5.82 -13.97
C ASP A 11 -22.45 -4.97 -13.18
N ASN A 12 -22.01 -3.98 -12.40
CA ASN A 12 -22.86 -3.09 -11.59
C ASN A 12 -23.73 -3.83 -10.54
N SER A 13 -23.26 -4.93 -9.96
CA SER A 13 -24.03 -5.73 -8.99
C SER A 13 -24.54 -4.97 -7.73
N CYS A 14 -24.06 -3.75 -7.47
CA CYS A 14 -24.53 -2.86 -6.38
C CYS A 14 -25.42 -1.68 -6.84
N ASN A 15 -25.97 -1.69 -8.05
CA ASN A 15 -26.82 -0.60 -8.60
C ASN A 15 -26.14 0.79 -8.61
N ARG A 16 -24.81 0.84 -8.64
CA ARG A 16 -24.05 2.08 -8.88
C ARG A 16 -23.47 2.04 -10.29
N PRO A 17 -23.48 3.16 -11.04
CA PRO A 17 -22.77 3.22 -12.31
C PRO A 17 -21.28 3.10 -12.05
N PHE A 18 -20.63 2.12 -12.68
CA PHE A 18 -19.16 2.06 -12.75
C PHE A 18 -18.63 3.37 -13.36
N LEU A 19 -17.99 4.20 -12.54
CA LEU A 19 -17.31 5.41 -13.00
C LEU A 19 -15.90 5.05 -13.42
N GLN A 20 -15.54 5.39 -14.66
CA GLN A 20 -14.19 5.19 -15.17
C GLN A 20 -13.23 6.22 -14.54
N SER A 21 -12.11 5.73 -14.01
CA SER A 21 -10.96 6.56 -13.63
C SER A 21 -10.40 7.24 -14.88
N THR A 22 -10.14 8.56 -14.84
CA THR A 22 -9.32 9.21 -15.88
C THR A 22 -7.84 8.95 -15.65
N THR A 23 -7.45 8.72 -14.39
CA THR A 23 -6.08 8.44 -13.97
C THR A 23 -6.06 7.17 -13.10
N PRO A 24 -6.22 5.97 -13.68
CA PRO A 24 -6.22 4.72 -12.91
C PRO A 24 -4.86 4.51 -12.22
N LEU A 25 -4.84 3.77 -11.11
CA LEU A 25 -3.61 3.50 -10.38
C LEU A 25 -2.62 2.70 -11.23
N SER A 26 -3.10 1.84 -12.13
CA SER A 26 -2.25 1.16 -13.11
C SER A 26 -1.43 2.10 -14.01
N ALA A 27 -1.91 3.31 -14.30
CA ALA A 27 -1.17 4.32 -15.05
C ALA A 27 -0.16 5.08 -14.16
N LEU A 28 -0.52 5.36 -12.91
CA LEU A 28 0.38 5.95 -11.91
C LEU A 28 1.52 5.00 -11.52
N ARG A 29 1.25 3.70 -11.52
CA ARG A 29 2.18 2.65 -11.08
C ARG A 29 2.79 1.88 -12.25
N HIS A 30 2.73 2.42 -13.46
CA HIS A 30 3.25 1.75 -14.64
C HIS A 30 4.77 1.49 -14.49
N PRO A 31 5.24 0.26 -14.75
CA PRO A 31 6.64 -0.12 -14.52
C PRO A 31 7.61 0.58 -15.48
N ASP A 32 7.19 0.86 -16.71
CA ASP A 32 7.94 1.69 -17.66
C ASP A 32 7.76 3.17 -17.31
N PRO A 33 8.83 3.90 -16.91
CA PRO A 33 8.78 5.33 -16.61
C PRO A 33 8.29 6.19 -17.78
N MET A 34 8.49 5.76 -19.03
CA MET A 34 8.07 6.52 -20.21
C MET A 34 6.56 6.45 -20.48
N LEU A 35 5.90 5.42 -19.93
CA LEU A 35 4.45 5.21 -20.06
C LEU A 35 3.70 5.57 -18.79
N ARG A 36 4.43 5.77 -17.69
CA ARG A 36 3.86 6.21 -16.42
C ARG A 36 3.40 7.65 -16.53
N VAL A 37 2.33 7.94 -15.81
CA VAL A 37 1.87 9.31 -15.62
C VAL A 37 3.00 10.16 -15.02
N ALA A 38 3.22 11.34 -15.59
CA ALA A 38 4.25 12.26 -15.11
C ALA A 38 3.92 12.80 -13.72
N GLU A 39 4.94 13.03 -12.91
CA GLU A 39 4.83 13.74 -11.63
C GLU A 39 4.10 15.09 -11.79
N GLY A 40 3.27 15.45 -10.81
CA GLY A 40 2.44 16.65 -10.83
C GLY A 40 1.12 16.50 -11.59
N THR A 41 0.88 15.36 -12.26
CA THR A 41 -0.39 15.14 -12.97
C THR A 41 -1.54 15.04 -11.98
N PRO A 42 -2.67 15.76 -12.20
CA PRO A 42 -3.86 15.63 -11.38
C PRO A 42 -4.43 14.21 -11.39
N VAL A 43 -4.84 13.74 -10.20
CA VAL A 43 -5.39 12.39 -10.05
C VAL A 43 -6.91 12.43 -9.95
N ASP A 44 -7.56 11.61 -10.76
CA ASP A 44 -8.96 11.24 -10.60
C ASP A 44 -9.11 9.72 -10.84
N ALA A 45 -9.19 9.00 -9.72
CA ALA A 45 -9.22 7.54 -9.64
C ALA A 45 -10.44 7.10 -8.84
N ARG A 46 -11.17 6.10 -9.34
CA ARG A 46 -12.48 5.70 -8.83
C ARG A 46 -12.48 4.23 -8.38
N ASN A 47 -13.40 3.90 -7.49
CA ASN A 47 -13.62 2.52 -7.01
C ASN A 47 -12.36 1.89 -6.38
N LEU A 48 -11.57 2.68 -5.68
CA LEU A 48 -10.38 2.20 -4.98
C LEU A 48 -10.80 1.58 -3.65
N GLN A 49 -10.11 0.52 -3.22
CA GLN A 49 -10.34 -0.10 -1.93
C GLN A 49 -9.30 0.38 -0.92
N VAL A 50 -9.76 0.85 0.24
CA VAL A 50 -8.89 1.21 1.36
C VAL A 50 -8.35 -0.09 1.97
N THR A 51 -7.03 -0.27 1.95
CA THR A 51 -6.38 -1.50 2.42
C THR A 51 -5.66 -1.33 3.75
N ALA A 52 -5.19 -0.11 4.01
CA ALA A 52 -4.68 0.32 5.31
C ALA A 52 -4.94 1.81 5.52
N TYR A 53 -5.03 2.20 6.78
CA TYR A 53 -5.20 3.57 7.19
C TYR A 53 -4.44 3.76 8.49
N ASP A 54 -3.55 4.74 8.51
CA ASP A 54 -2.83 5.12 9.70
C ASP A 54 -3.71 6.00 10.58
N GLU A 55 -4.26 5.37 11.63
CA GLU A 55 -5.09 6.02 12.65
C GLU A 55 -4.25 6.61 13.80
N LEU A 56 -2.92 6.42 13.79
CA LEU A 56 -2.06 6.96 14.84
C LEU A 56 -1.82 8.44 14.58
N ASP A 57 -2.39 9.26 15.45
CA ASP A 57 -2.11 10.70 15.52
C ASP A 57 -0.72 10.92 16.15
N GLU A 58 0.34 10.70 15.35
CA GLU A 58 1.73 10.85 15.77
C GLU A 58 2.05 12.29 16.23
N THR A 59 1.32 13.28 15.72
CA THR A 59 1.53 14.71 16.05
C THR A 59 0.73 15.16 17.27
N MET A 60 -0.27 14.38 17.71
CA MET A 60 -1.25 14.71 18.75
C MET A 60 -2.09 15.97 18.43
N ASP A 61 -2.09 16.41 17.17
CA ASP A 61 -2.82 17.59 16.69
C ASP A 61 -4.08 17.21 15.91
N GLY A 62 -4.45 15.92 15.89
CA GLY A 62 -5.60 15.38 15.18
C GLY A 62 -5.35 15.17 13.69
N ASP A 63 -4.10 15.26 13.24
CA ASP A 63 -3.73 14.98 11.86
C ASP A 63 -3.84 13.48 11.61
N LEU A 64 -4.61 13.15 10.58
CA LEU A 64 -4.90 11.78 10.20
C LEU A 64 -3.82 11.28 9.24
N GLY A 65 -3.35 10.05 9.46
CA GLY A 65 -2.20 9.49 8.79
C GLY A 65 -2.43 9.07 7.33
N THR A 66 -1.41 8.39 6.78
CA THR A 66 -1.37 7.91 5.41
C THR A 66 -2.52 6.93 5.11
N VAL A 67 -3.22 7.13 4.00
CA VAL A 67 -4.22 6.16 3.50
C VAL A 67 -3.59 5.35 2.38
N TYR A 68 -3.74 4.03 2.45
CA TYR A 68 -3.33 3.11 1.38
C TYR A 68 -4.57 2.61 0.65
N VAL A 69 -4.55 2.78 -0.67
CA VAL A 69 -5.66 2.38 -1.54
C VAL A 69 -5.18 1.48 -2.67
N GLN A 70 -6.05 0.58 -3.11
CA GLN A 70 -5.79 -0.34 -4.21
C GLN A 70 -6.86 -0.31 -5.28
N GLU A 71 -6.43 -0.47 -6.52
CA GLU A 71 -7.27 -0.70 -7.69
C GLU A 71 -7.12 -2.16 -8.12
N THR A 72 -8.24 -2.87 -8.27
CA THR A 72 -8.25 -4.19 -8.92
C THR A 72 -8.42 -4.01 -10.42
N ILE A 73 -7.52 -4.61 -11.20
CA ILE A 73 -7.51 -4.52 -12.66
C ILE A 73 -7.53 -5.91 -13.30
N PRO A 74 -7.99 -6.04 -14.56
CA PRO A 74 -7.89 -7.31 -15.29
C PRO A 74 -6.45 -7.83 -15.39
N VAL A 75 -6.29 -9.15 -15.51
CA VAL A 75 -4.97 -9.82 -15.60
C VAL A 75 -4.10 -9.32 -16.75
N GLY A 76 -4.72 -8.97 -17.88
CA GLY A 76 -4.00 -8.58 -19.10
C GLY A 76 -3.22 -9.73 -19.72
N THR A 77 -2.14 -9.43 -20.44
CA THR A 77 -1.36 -10.38 -21.24
C THR A 77 0.02 -10.74 -20.65
N SER A 78 0.44 -10.05 -19.59
CA SER A 78 1.73 -10.30 -18.94
C SER A 78 1.71 -11.65 -18.21
N THR A 79 2.77 -12.44 -18.41
CA THR A 79 3.03 -13.68 -17.67
C THR A 79 3.86 -13.47 -16.40
N ASP A 80 4.41 -12.27 -16.20
CA ASP A 80 5.11 -11.91 -14.97
C ASP A 80 4.08 -11.71 -13.84
N PRO A 81 4.23 -12.41 -12.69
CA PRO A 81 3.29 -12.29 -11.59
C PRO A 81 3.31 -10.91 -10.92
N PHE A 82 4.34 -10.10 -11.11
CA PHE A 82 4.47 -8.76 -10.50
C PHE A 82 4.17 -7.61 -11.46
N LEU A 83 4.13 -7.86 -12.78
CA LEU A 83 3.95 -6.81 -13.79
C LEU A 83 2.66 -6.97 -14.63
N PRO A 84 1.97 -5.87 -15.00
CA PRO A 84 2.31 -4.48 -14.68
C PRO A 84 2.01 -4.11 -13.21
N CYS A 85 1.16 -4.89 -12.56
CA CYS A 85 0.91 -4.88 -11.13
C CYS A 85 0.80 -6.34 -10.63
N PRO A 86 1.03 -6.59 -9.34
CA PRO A 86 0.99 -7.95 -8.79
C PRO A 86 -0.33 -8.70 -9.03
N LEU A 87 -0.21 -9.98 -9.37
CA LEU A 87 -1.31 -10.90 -9.58
C LEU A 87 -1.88 -11.36 -8.23
N LEU A 88 -3.21 -11.39 -8.12
CA LEU A 88 -3.87 -11.95 -6.95
C LEU A 88 -3.68 -13.48 -6.89
N PRO A 89 -3.76 -14.10 -5.70
CA PRO A 89 -3.52 -15.54 -5.53
C PRO A 89 -4.46 -16.45 -6.34
N ASP A 90 -5.64 -15.98 -6.72
CA ASP A 90 -6.60 -16.71 -7.55
C ASP A 90 -6.29 -16.64 -9.06
N GLY A 91 -5.35 -15.77 -9.47
CA GLY A 91 -4.97 -15.56 -10.86
C GLY A 91 -6.04 -14.86 -11.71
N LEU A 92 -7.09 -14.30 -11.10
CA LEU A 92 -8.24 -13.74 -11.82
C LEU A 92 -8.14 -12.23 -12.04
N ALA A 93 -7.30 -11.54 -11.26
CA ALA A 93 -7.07 -10.11 -11.39
C ALA A 93 -5.70 -9.70 -10.83
N ARG A 94 -5.30 -8.47 -11.10
CA ARG A 94 -4.10 -7.82 -10.55
C ARG A 94 -4.50 -6.67 -9.64
N VAL A 95 -3.60 -6.24 -8.76
CA VAL A 95 -3.82 -5.11 -7.87
C VAL A 95 -2.69 -4.10 -7.92
N CYS A 96 -3.01 -2.84 -8.22
CA CYS A 96 -2.09 -1.72 -8.13
C CYS A 96 -2.40 -0.94 -6.86
N GLY A 97 -1.38 -0.59 -6.08
CA GLY A 97 -1.55 0.16 -4.84
C GLY A 97 -0.82 1.49 -4.85
N ILE A 98 -1.31 2.45 -4.05
CA ILE A 98 -0.67 3.74 -3.81
C ILE A 98 -1.00 4.26 -2.41
N SER A 99 -0.10 5.05 -1.83
CA SER A 99 -0.35 5.80 -0.60
C SER A 99 -0.76 7.25 -0.89
N THR A 100 -1.32 7.92 0.10
CA THR A 100 -1.67 9.34 0.02
C THR A 100 -0.89 10.18 1.03
N PHE A 101 -0.62 11.44 0.70
CA PHE A 101 0.07 12.39 1.57
C PHE A 101 -0.79 13.65 1.75
N ASN A 102 -0.93 14.14 2.98
CA ASN A 102 -1.77 15.31 3.33
C ASN A 102 -3.23 15.18 2.82
N THR A 103 -3.90 14.09 3.19
CA THR A 103 -5.19 13.70 2.60
C THR A 103 -6.35 14.49 3.17
N GLN A 104 -7.25 14.95 2.30
CA GLN A 104 -8.53 15.55 2.69
C GLN A 104 -9.68 14.55 2.51
N PHE A 105 -10.74 14.71 3.31
CA PHE A 105 -11.91 13.83 3.27
C PHE A 105 -13.19 14.60 2.93
N SER A 106 -14.04 13.99 2.12
CA SER A 106 -15.35 14.52 1.76
C SER A 106 -16.46 13.48 1.98
N PRO A 107 -17.43 13.72 2.87
CA PRO A 107 -17.51 14.87 3.79
C PRO A 107 -16.34 14.87 4.80
N LEU A 108 -16.04 16.02 5.41
CA LEU A 108 -14.92 16.18 6.38
C LEU A 108 -14.98 15.19 7.56
N ALA A 109 -16.18 14.74 7.92
CA ALA A 109 -16.41 13.77 8.97
C ALA A 109 -16.15 12.31 8.55
N TYR A 110 -15.88 12.04 7.26
CA TYR A 110 -15.57 10.70 6.80
C TYR A 110 -14.24 10.23 7.44
N ARG A 111 -14.25 8.97 7.88
CA ARG A 111 -13.10 8.27 8.45
C ARG A 111 -12.96 6.97 7.68
N PRO A 112 -11.93 6.83 6.83
CA PRO A 112 -11.72 5.62 6.06
C PRO A 112 -11.62 4.40 6.96
N LYS A 113 -12.17 3.28 6.50
CA LYS A 113 -11.97 1.97 7.11
C LYS A 113 -11.45 0.99 6.07
N ILE A 114 -10.69 0.01 6.54
CA ILE A 114 -10.26 -1.11 5.73
C ILE A 114 -11.49 -1.78 5.08
N GLY A 115 -11.48 -1.92 3.75
CA GLY A 115 -12.58 -2.45 2.95
C GLY A 115 -13.58 -1.42 2.43
N ASP A 116 -13.44 -0.14 2.81
CA ASP A 116 -14.21 0.93 2.16
C ASP A 116 -13.83 1.03 0.69
N LEU A 117 -14.85 1.23 -0.16
CA LEU A 117 -14.66 1.71 -1.52
C LEU A 117 -14.65 3.23 -1.49
N VAL A 118 -13.68 3.83 -2.17
CA VAL A 118 -13.49 5.27 -2.23
C VAL A 118 -13.17 5.75 -3.64
N ASP A 119 -13.55 6.99 -3.89
CA ASP A 119 -13.07 7.76 -5.01
C ASP A 119 -12.02 8.76 -4.52
N MET A 120 -10.93 8.88 -5.28
CA MET A 120 -9.85 9.80 -5.03
C MET A 120 -9.80 10.82 -6.16
N SER A 121 -9.93 12.10 -5.81
CA SER A 121 -9.91 13.18 -6.80
C SER A 121 -9.18 14.40 -6.26
N GLY A 122 -8.74 15.27 -7.17
CA GLY A 122 -7.85 16.36 -6.80
C GLY A 122 -6.45 15.84 -6.48
N GLY A 123 -5.63 16.67 -5.84
CA GLY A 123 -4.24 16.34 -5.59
C GLY A 123 -3.45 16.08 -6.87
N GLN A 124 -2.23 15.57 -6.70
CA GLN A 124 -1.30 15.29 -7.79
C GLN A 124 -0.51 14.01 -7.52
N TYR A 125 -0.17 13.29 -8.59
CA TYR A 125 0.80 12.20 -8.51
C TYR A 125 2.19 12.76 -8.13
N ASP A 126 2.87 12.09 -7.21
CA ASP A 126 4.12 12.54 -6.59
C ASP A 126 5.10 11.37 -6.50
N GLU A 127 6.34 11.59 -6.96
CA GLU A 127 7.44 10.62 -6.90
C GLU A 127 8.41 11.05 -5.80
N PHE A 128 7.97 10.98 -4.55
CA PHE A 128 8.70 11.53 -3.42
C PHE A 128 10.03 10.80 -3.20
N ASP A 129 11.16 11.50 -3.32
CA ASP A 129 12.50 10.92 -3.22
C ASP A 129 13.33 11.52 -2.07
N CYS A 130 12.71 12.32 -1.19
CA CYS A 130 13.36 13.10 -0.13
C CYS A 130 14.32 14.22 -0.60
N SER A 131 14.47 14.46 -1.91
CA SER A 131 15.30 15.52 -2.45
C SER A 131 14.83 16.89 -1.94
N GLY A 132 15.76 17.67 -1.39
CA GLY A 132 15.49 19.05 -0.94
C GLY A 132 14.77 19.20 0.41
N VAL A 133 14.26 18.11 1.01
CA VAL A 133 13.43 18.18 2.24
C VAL A 133 13.94 17.34 3.41
N CYS A 134 14.61 16.21 3.15
CA CYS A 134 15.00 15.29 4.22
C CYS A 134 16.48 15.43 4.60
N GLY A 135 16.74 15.80 5.86
CA GLY A 135 18.10 15.94 6.41
C GLY A 135 18.78 17.27 6.09
N SER A 136 19.99 17.47 6.62
CA SER A 136 20.81 18.66 6.38
C SER A 136 22.28 18.26 6.19
N PRO A 137 22.83 18.30 4.96
CA PRO A 137 22.17 18.72 3.72
C PRO A 137 21.10 17.70 3.25
N PRO A 138 20.11 18.12 2.42
CA PRO A 138 19.10 17.22 1.91
C PRO A 138 19.69 15.97 1.25
N GLN A 139 19.20 14.79 1.63
CA GLN A 139 19.68 13.50 1.11
C GLN A 139 18.52 12.78 0.41
N PRO A 140 18.61 12.55 -0.92
CA PRO A 140 17.64 11.72 -1.61
C PRO A 140 17.69 10.28 -1.09
N PHE A 141 16.67 9.50 -1.42
CA PHE A 141 16.70 8.07 -1.13
C PHE A 141 17.90 7.39 -1.80
N PRO A 142 18.52 6.41 -1.12
CA PRO A 142 19.59 5.63 -1.72
C PRO A 142 19.07 4.94 -2.98
N ASP A 143 19.96 4.80 -3.98
CA ASP A 143 19.70 4.09 -5.24
C ASP A 143 18.73 4.79 -6.21
N GLY A 144 18.40 6.07 -6.00
CA GLY A 144 17.57 6.86 -6.90
C GLY A 144 16.09 6.42 -6.95
N ARG A 145 15.66 5.69 -5.92
CA ARG A 145 14.26 5.27 -5.74
C ARG A 145 13.41 6.40 -5.18
N PHE A 146 12.10 6.21 -5.22
CA PHE A 146 11.10 7.13 -4.68
C PHE A 146 9.91 6.36 -4.12
N LEU A 147 9.13 7.07 -3.30
CA LEU A 147 7.82 6.67 -2.82
C LEU A 147 6.75 7.26 -3.76
N PRO A 148 6.13 6.43 -4.61
CA PRO A 148 4.99 6.85 -5.42
C PRO A 148 3.78 7.07 -4.51
N GLN A 149 3.23 8.28 -4.53
CA GLN A 149 2.10 8.67 -3.70
C GLN A 149 1.19 9.66 -4.43
N VAL A 150 0.03 9.95 -3.85
CA VAL A 150 -0.82 11.08 -4.28
C VAL A 150 -0.79 12.15 -3.20
N ARG A 151 -0.27 13.33 -3.54
CA ARG A 151 -0.19 14.50 -2.66
C ARG A 151 -1.49 15.29 -2.69
N GLU A 152 -2.00 15.62 -1.51
CA GLU A 152 -3.20 16.45 -1.27
C GLU A 152 -4.48 15.97 -1.99
N PRO A 153 -4.77 14.65 -2.06
CA PRO A 153 -6.02 14.20 -2.65
C PRO A 153 -7.21 14.49 -1.73
N THR A 154 -8.40 14.57 -2.32
CA THR A 154 -9.66 14.43 -1.61
C THR A 154 -10.21 13.02 -1.81
N ILE A 155 -10.40 12.29 -0.72
CA ILE A 155 -11.03 10.97 -0.69
C ILE A 155 -12.51 11.11 -0.31
N ARG A 156 -13.38 10.44 -1.06
CA ARG A 156 -14.82 10.35 -0.81
C ARG A 156 -15.27 8.90 -0.76
N SER A 157 -16.11 8.56 0.21
CA SER A 157 -16.74 7.23 0.26
C SER A 157 -17.60 6.95 -0.98
N ALA A 158 -17.31 5.83 -1.62
CA ALA A 158 -18.02 5.27 -2.76
C ALA A 158 -18.77 3.96 -2.40
N GLY A 159 -18.58 3.42 -1.20
CA GLY A 159 -19.29 2.24 -0.71
C GLY A 159 -18.39 1.37 0.18
N VAL A 160 -18.67 0.07 0.19
CA VAL A 160 -17.86 -0.95 0.85
C VAL A 160 -17.79 -2.19 -0.04
N ALA A 161 -16.67 -2.89 -0.02
CA ALA A 161 -16.52 -4.16 -0.72
C ALA A 161 -15.63 -5.12 0.09
N PRO A 162 -15.79 -6.45 -0.10
CA PRO A 162 -14.83 -7.40 0.44
C PRO A 162 -13.44 -7.16 -0.17
N LEU A 163 -12.44 -7.02 0.70
CA LEU A 163 -11.05 -6.93 0.27
C LEU A 163 -10.64 -8.19 -0.52
N PRO A 164 -9.90 -8.03 -1.64
CA PRO A 164 -9.17 -9.13 -2.25
C PRO A 164 -8.26 -9.81 -1.22
N ALA A 165 -8.02 -11.11 -1.44
CA ALA A 165 -6.98 -11.80 -0.71
C ALA A 165 -5.63 -11.05 -0.90
N PRO A 166 -4.82 -10.87 0.16
CA PRO A 166 -3.50 -10.25 0.00
C PRO A 166 -2.64 -11.01 -1.02
N VAL A 167 -1.78 -10.28 -1.73
CA VAL A 167 -0.84 -10.88 -2.67
C VAL A 167 0.17 -11.73 -1.89
N ARG A 168 0.28 -13.02 -2.24
CA ARG A 168 1.22 -13.93 -1.57
C ARG A 168 2.63 -13.69 -2.08
N VAL A 169 3.53 -13.41 -1.15
CA VAL A 169 4.93 -13.12 -1.45
C VAL A 169 5.85 -13.75 -0.41
N THR A 170 7.12 -13.83 -0.74
CA THR A 170 8.22 -14.16 0.16
C THR A 170 9.00 -12.90 0.55
N VAL A 171 9.87 -13.02 1.55
CA VAL A 171 10.82 -11.94 1.88
C VAL A 171 11.73 -11.62 0.69
N GLN A 172 12.08 -12.62 -0.13
CA GLN A 172 12.87 -12.41 -1.35
C GLN A 172 12.10 -11.59 -2.40
N ASP A 173 10.79 -11.81 -2.54
CA ASP A 173 9.97 -11.02 -3.46
C ASP A 173 9.89 -9.56 -3.02
N LEU A 174 9.82 -9.29 -1.71
CA LEU A 174 9.92 -7.92 -1.19
C LEU A 174 11.26 -7.27 -1.53
N MET A 175 12.36 -8.02 -1.62
CA MET A 175 13.66 -7.49 -2.04
C MET A 175 13.70 -7.20 -3.55
N THR A 176 13.27 -8.17 -4.36
CA THR A 176 13.41 -8.13 -5.82
C THR A 176 12.35 -7.27 -6.50
N HIS A 177 11.12 -7.28 -5.99
CA HIS A 177 9.94 -6.72 -6.65
C HIS A 177 9.28 -5.58 -5.86
N ASN A 178 10.01 -4.96 -4.91
CA ASN A 178 9.48 -3.87 -4.07
C ASN A 178 8.76 -2.78 -4.87
N ALA A 179 9.35 -2.33 -5.99
CA ALA A 179 8.78 -1.26 -6.80
C ALA A 179 7.35 -1.55 -7.30
N ALA A 180 7.06 -2.81 -7.65
CA ALA A 180 5.73 -3.26 -8.06
C ALA A 180 4.78 -3.47 -6.86
N LEU A 181 5.34 -3.74 -5.68
CA LEU A 181 4.58 -4.05 -4.46
C LEU A 181 4.25 -2.81 -3.63
N ILE A 182 4.96 -1.67 -3.75
CA ILE A 182 4.64 -0.46 -2.97
C ILE A 182 3.17 -0.08 -3.14
N GLY A 183 2.49 0.10 -2.00
CA GLY A 183 1.07 0.40 -1.86
C GLY A 183 0.16 -0.83 -1.80
N VAL A 184 0.69 -2.03 -2.04
CA VAL A 184 -0.09 -3.28 -2.13
C VAL A 184 -0.09 -4.01 -0.80
N LEU A 185 -1.26 -4.54 -0.42
CA LEU A 185 -1.48 -5.45 0.69
C LEU A 185 -0.98 -6.84 0.31
N VAL A 186 -0.02 -7.33 1.07
CA VAL A 186 0.66 -8.61 0.85
C VAL A 186 0.50 -9.54 2.05
N GLU A 187 0.61 -10.84 1.82
CA GLU A 187 0.84 -11.88 2.85
C GLU A 187 2.24 -12.45 2.63
N VAL A 188 3.15 -12.17 3.56
CA VAL A 188 4.56 -12.56 3.51
C VAL A 188 4.75 -13.81 4.37
N SER A 189 5.23 -14.89 3.78
CA SER A 189 5.42 -16.16 4.48
C SER A 189 6.80 -16.28 5.15
N ASN A 190 6.87 -17.03 6.26
CA ASN A 190 8.09 -17.47 6.94
C ASN A 190 9.06 -16.32 7.28
N VAL A 191 8.58 -15.35 8.04
CA VAL A 191 9.35 -14.16 8.43
C VAL A 191 10.07 -14.42 9.76
N THR A 192 11.35 -14.07 9.84
CA THR A 192 12.13 -14.14 11.09
C THR A 192 12.74 -12.77 11.39
N ALA A 193 12.50 -12.26 12.59
CA ALA A 193 13.17 -11.06 13.08
C ALA A 193 14.66 -11.33 13.30
N VAL A 194 15.51 -10.46 12.78
CA VAL A 194 16.97 -10.51 12.99
C VAL A 194 17.37 -9.86 14.31
N GLY A 195 16.53 -8.99 14.85
CA GLY A 195 16.75 -8.29 16.10
C GLY A 195 15.47 -7.68 16.67
N PRO A 196 15.55 -7.04 17.85
CA PRO A 196 14.45 -6.24 18.35
C PRO A 196 14.18 -5.03 17.44
N ALA A 197 13.06 -4.36 17.66
CA ALA A 197 12.78 -3.09 17.03
C ALA A 197 13.85 -2.03 17.39
N ASP A 198 14.26 -1.23 16.41
CA ASP A 198 15.16 -0.11 16.63
C ASP A 198 14.42 1.11 17.22
N ARG A 199 15.14 2.23 17.38
CA ARG A 199 14.59 3.48 17.93
C ARG A 199 13.47 4.10 17.09
N ARG A 200 13.29 3.67 15.83
CA ARG A 200 12.24 4.10 14.90
C ARG A 200 11.11 3.07 14.82
N GLY A 201 11.15 2.03 15.65
CA GLY A 201 10.18 0.94 15.61
C GLY A 201 10.40 -0.02 14.43
N GLU A 202 11.51 0.08 13.70
CA GLU A 202 11.81 -0.79 12.57
C GLU A 202 12.48 -2.09 13.04
N ILE A 203 11.96 -3.22 12.58
CA ILE A 203 12.44 -4.57 12.87
C ILE A 203 13.03 -5.15 11.59
N GLN A 204 14.31 -5.45 11.63
CA GLN A 204 15.00 -6.07 10.50
C GLN A 204 14.51 -7.51 10.31
N ILE A 205 14.11 -7.88 9.09
CA ILE A 205 13.64 -9.24 8.74
C ILE A 205 14.55 -9.97 7.73
N THR A 206 15.69 -9.37 7.40
CA THR A 206 16.76 -9.94 6.57
C THR A 206 18.13 -9.59 7.12
N ALA A 207 19.17 -10.36 6.83
CA ALA A 207 20.53 -10.01 7.24
C ALA A 207 21.10 -8.77 6.53
N ASP A 208 20.51 -8.38 5.38
CA ASP A 208 20.88 -7.19 4.65
C ASP A 208 20.31 -5.94 5.34
N ARG A 209 21.19 -5.03 5.77
CA ARG A 209 20.82 -3.77 6.44
C ARG A 209 19.91 -2.87 5.59
N ASN A 210 20.00 -2.96 4.26
CA ASN A 210 19.17 -2.21 3.32
C ASN A 210 17.95 -3.03 2.84
N GLY A 211 17.83 -4.27 3.30
CA GLY A 211 16.72 -5.14 2.96
C GLY A 211 15.40 -4.73 3.65
N PRO A 212 14.31 -5.43 3.34
CA PRO A 212 13.00 -5.18 3.92
C PRO A 212 13.00 -5.20 5.44
N LYS A 213 12.21 -4.29 6.00
CA LYS A 213 11.96 -4.18 7.43
C LYS A 213 10.47 -4.25 7.73
N LEU A 214 10.13 -4.87 8.84
CA LEU A 214 8.81 -4.79 9.44
C LEU A 214 8.75 -3.51 10.27
N THR A 215 7.74 -2.66 10.10
CA THR A 215 7.63 -1.40 10.86
C THR A 215 6.48 -1.44 11.85
N GLN A 216 6.55 -0.55 12.84
CA GLN A 216 5.48 -0.33 13.83
C GLN A 216 4.72 0.96 13.56
N GLU A 217 4.70 1.41 12.31
CA GLU A 217 4.08 2.69 11.91
C GLU A 217 2.57 2.72 12.17
N MET A 218 1.85 1.60 12.06
CA MET A 218 0.40 1.54 12.33
C MET A 218 0.03 0.76 13.60
N THR A 219 0.94 -0.08 14.09
CA THR A 219 0.66 -0.95 15.25
C THR A 219 1.95 -1.26 15.99
N ALA A 220 1.91 -1.14 17.31
CA ALA A 220 2.98 -1.66 18.15
C ALA A 220 3.04 -3.19 18.07
N ILE A 221 4.24 -3.75 18.04
CA ILE A 221 4.49 -5.19 17.97
C ILE A 221 5.26 -5.60 19.24
N PRO A 222 4.56 -6.15 20.25
CA PRO A 222 5.17 -6.41 21.54
C PRO A 222 6.14 -7.61 21.49
N GLY A 223 7.22 -7.52 22.27
CA GLY A 223 8.06 -8.68 22.58
C GLY A 223 8.92 -9.21 21.44
N VAL A 224 9.18 -8.42 20.40
CA VAL A 224 10.06 -8.83 19.29
C VAL A 224 11.51 -8.86 19.74
N ALA A 225 12.17 -9.98 19.48
CA ALA A 225 13.59 -10.19 19.67
C ALA A 225 14.19 -10.90 18.44
N ALA A 226 15.52 -11.01 18.42
CA ALA A 226 16.19 -11.85 17.41
C ALA A 226 15.65 -13.29 17.48
N GLY A 227 15.26 -13.84 16.33
CA GLY A 227 14.68 -15.17 16.23
C GLY A 227 13.17 -15.23 16.47
N THR A 228 12.47 -14.12 16.74
CA THR A 228 11.00 -14.11 16.69
C THR A 228 10.54 -14.51 15.29
N GLN A 229 9.65 -15.50 15.20
CA GLN A 229 9.18 -16.06 13.94
C GLN A 229 7.68 -15.86 13.75
N TRP A 230 7.32 -15.53 12.52
CA TRP A 230 5.94 -15.49 12.06
C TRP A 230 5.80 -16.43 10.88
N SER A 231 4.81 -17.32 10.95
CA SER A 231 4.45 -18.19 9.83
C SER A 231 3.94 -17.36 8.65
N ARG A 232 3.21 -16.27 8.93
CA ARG A 232 2.80 -15.25 7.97
C ARG A 232 2.65 -13.88 8.61
N ILE A 233 2.91 -12.85 7.83
CA ILE A 233 2.62 -11.45 8.15
C ILE A 233 1.80 -10.85 7.02
N VAL A 234 0.65 -10.26 7.33
CA VAL A 234 -0.10 -9.42 6.39
C VAL A 234 0.30 -7.95 6.59
N GLY A 235 0.43 -7.19 5.52
CA GLY A 235 0.76 -5.77 5.63
C GLY A 235 0.81 -5.07 4.29
N VAL A 236 0.79 -3.74 4.31
CA VAL A 236 1.01 -2.94 3.11
C VAL A 236 2.50 -2.72 2.91
N VAL A 237 2.97 -2.82 1.67
CA VAL A 237 4.37 -2.54 1.34
C VAL A 237 4.55 -1.04 1.12
N SER A 238 5.60 -0.48 1.68
CA SER A 238 5.99 0.94 1.51
C SER A 238 7.48 1.04 1.18
N TYR A 239 7.93 2.26 0.87
CA TYR A 239 9.34 2.58 0.70
C TYR A 239 9.63 3.95 1.31
N PHE A 240 10.50 3.99 2.31
CA PHE A 240 11.01 5.25 2.87
C PHE A 240 12.40 5.00 3.45
N TYR A 241 13.45 5.42 2.71
CA TYR A 241 14.85 5.04 2.97
C TYR A 241 15.14 3.51 2.96
N GLY A 242 14.22 2.71 2.41
CA GLY A 242 14.33 1.26 2.30
C GLY A 242 12.95 0.59 2.17
N PRO A 243 12.89 -0.69 1.74
CA PRO A 243 11.63 -1.43 1.66
C PRO A 243 11.02 -1.66 3.06
N LYS A 244 9.72 -1.42 3.18
CA LYS A 244 8.97 -1.55 4.43
C LYS A 244 7.76 -2.45 4.25
N LEU A 245 7.46 -3.23 5.29
CA LEU A 245 6.22 -3.97 5.46
C LEU A 245 5.52 -3.42 6.70
N ILE A 246 4.29 -2.94 6.53
CA ILE A 246 3.52 -2.26 7.58
C ILE A 246 2.28 -3.10 7.90
N PRO A 247 2.28 -3.89 8.99
CA PRO A 247 1.08 -4.56 9.48
C PRO A 247 0.07 -3.52 9.96
N ARG A 248 -1.21 -3.77 9.72
CA ARG A 248 -2.28 -2.82 10.09
C ARG A 248 -2.70 -2.99 11.54
N SER A 249 -2.48 -4.19 12.08
CA SER A 249 -2.74 -4.52 13.48
C SER A 249 -1.95 -5.76 13.90
N VAL A 250 -1.93 -6.06 15.19
CA VAL A 250 -1.35 -7.32 15.72
C VAL A 250 -2.02 -8.57 15.10
N ALA A 251 -3.28 -8.48 14.68
CA ALA A 251 -3.98 -9.60 14.04
C ALA A 251 -3.40 -9.99 12.66
N ASP A 252 -2.63 -9.09 12.04
CA ASP A 252 -1.91 -9.39 10.80
C ASP A 252 -0.64 -10.23 11.04
N LEU A 253 -0.25 -10.45 12.29
CA LEU A 253 0.93 -11.24 12.67
C LEU A 253 0.50 -12.62 13.13
N THR A 254 0.83 -13.66 12.35
CA THR A 254 0.60 -15.05 12.77
C THR A 254 1.91 -15.65 13.26
N PRO A 255 2.07 -15.95 14.57
CA PRO A 255 3.28 -16.57 15.09
C PRO A 255 3.62 -17.89 14.38
N ALA A 256 4.90 -18.23 14.31
CA ALA A 256 5.32 -19.61 14.08
C ALA A 256 5.20 -20.36 15.42
N GLY A 257 4.54 -21.52 15.40
CA GLY A 257 4.35 -22.34 16.60
C GLY A 257 5.62 -23.02 17.09
#